data_AF-A0A437AA34-F1
#
_entry.id   AF-A0A437AA34-F1
#
_cell.length_a   1.000
_cell.length_b   1.000
_cell.length_c   1.000
_cell.angle_alpha   90.00
_cell.angle_beta   90.00
_cell.angle_gamma   90.00
#
_symmetry.space_group_name_H-M   'P 1'
#
loop_
_entity.id
_entity.type
_entity.pdbx_description
1 polymer ?
#
loop_
_entity_poly.entity_id
_entity_poly.type
_entity_poly.pdbx_seq_one_letter_code
_entity_poly.pdbx_strand_id
1 'polypeptide(L)'
;MPDLSNFSFQQEVDKRRRLSLFPGVNGSPRARSTRRTRTPSPKSTENCSRGYSVFRYSLKGNMVSLDDPLEDAHLVQVIRQCMLSSTDTEYFDLLIPAIKDACVQQREDGLMMALERFAEDKEAEIERMCHENHQPFVQSVEQVLKVREESMKLTSEILKLNQTIQKSTESLAAKKKALVDSRGTRQNIDEAMQALHSSLEVLAAANRVHELLSEKKHYTALRTLDELHNIHLKEVMHFEVAKIIQSSVPAMKTMIKEAVMTDLNHWLYQIRETSKLLGQVAFDQTELRRERQKERAEKSQYFELFKLNSAVELVLDEREEFDVLNNENVVIDFTPLHECIHIHEALELRDDFRLEYSDVRRQQKELLLPYLFHSGRMIYRGSLKC
;
A
#
# COMPACT_ATOMS: atom_id res chain seq x y z
N MET A 1 -38.75 -21.03 -24.87
CA MET A 1 -38.72 -21.23 -23.42
C MET A 1 -37.58 -22.19 -23.07
N PRO A 2 -36.44 -21.72 -22.54
CA PRO A 2 -35.48 -22.56 -21.84
C PRO A 2 -35.57 -22.38 -20.31
N ASP A 3 -35.25 -23.46 -19.61
CA ASP A 3 -35.53 -23.73 -18.20
C ASP A 3 -34.88 -22.79 -17.17
N LEU A 4 -35.70 -22.29 -16.25
CA LEU A 4 -35.35 -21.47 -15.10
C LEU A 4 -34.68 -22.25 -13.94
N SER A 5 -34.48 -23.56 -14.08
CA SER A 5 -33.94 -24.42 -13.01
C SER A 5 -32.40 -24.40 -12.93
N ASN A 6 -31.70 -24.03 -14.01
CA ASN A 6 -30.22 -24.02 -14.04
C ASN A 6 -29.58 -22.80 -13.36
N PHE A 7 -30.32 -21.71 -13.12
CA PHE A 7 -29.74 -20.50 -12.53
C PHE A 7 -29.55 -20.59 -11.01
N SER A 8 -30.36 -21.39 -10.31
CA SER A 8 -30.19 -21.58 -8.85
C SER A 8 -29.00 -22.47 -8.50
N PHE A 9 -28.53 -23.32 -9.42
CA PHE A 9 -27.41 -24.23 -9.13
C PHE A 9 -26.04 -23.54 -9.23
N GLN A 10 -25.92 -22.48 -10.05
CA GLN A 10 -24.67 -21.72 -10.19
C GLN A 10 -24.36 -20.86 -8.94
N GLN A 11 -25.40 -20.33 -8.27
CA GLN A 11 -25.22 -19.51 -7.05
C GLN A 11 -24.78 -20.31 -5.82
N GLU A 12 -25.10 -21.61 -5.76
CA GLU A 12 -24.80 -22.46 -4.61
C GLU A 12 -23.36 -23.01 -4.63
N VAL A 13 -22.76 -23.14 -5.81
CA VAL A 13 -21.38 -23.61 -5.98
C VAL A 13 -20.35 -22.53 -5.61
N ASP A 14 -20.66 -21.25 -5.83
CA ASP A 14 -19.78 -20.13 -5.49
C ASP A 14 -19.77 -19.79 -3.99
N LYS A 15 -20.83 -20.13 -3.25
CA LYS A 15 -20.85 -20.00 -1.79
C LYS A 15 -19.99 -21.05 -1.08
N ARG A 16 -19.80 -22.23 -1.67
CA ARG A 16 -18.97 -23.30 -1.08
C ARG A 16 -17.47 -23.14 -1.30
N ARG A 17 -17.03 -22.34 -2.28
CA ARG A 17 -15.58 -22.08 -2.52
C ARG A 17 -14.96 -21.00 -1.63
N ARG A 18 -15.76 -20.21 -0.89
CA ARG A 18 -15.23 -19.14 0.00
C ARG A 18 -15.00 -19.57 1.46
N LEU A 19 -15.27 -20.83 1.83
CA LEU A 19 -15.18 -21.29 3.22
C LEU A 19 -14.05 -22.30 3.52
N SER A 20 -13.18 -22.59 2.57
CA SER A 20 -11.97 -23.38 2.82
C SER A 20 -10.74 -22.56 2.52
N LEU A 21 -10.20 -21.86 3.54
CA LEU A 21 -8.79 -21.48 3.68
C LEU A 21 -8.62 -20.72 5.02
N PHE A 22 -8.64 -21.47 6.12
CA PHE A 22 -7.88 -21.13 7.32
C PHE A 22 -6.78 -22.19 7.47
N PRO A 23 -5.56 -21.79 7.80
CA PRO A 23 -4.76 -22.54 8.75
C PRO A 23 -4.51 -21.70 10.00
N GLY A 24 -4.81 -22.30 11.15
CA GLY A 24 -4.49 -21.77 12.46
C GLY A 24 -3.06 -22.11 12.92
N VAL A 25 -2.49 -21.13 13.63
CA VAL A 25 -1.76 -21.22 14.92
C VAL A 25 -0.45 -22.03 14.98
N ASN A 26 0.66 -21.32 15.25
CA ASN A 26 1.45 -21.51 16.48
C ASN A 26 2.61 -20.49 16.61
N GLY A 27 2.83 -19.99 17.83
CA GLY A 27 4.14 -19.53 18.30
C GLY A 27 4.26 -18.05 18.64
N SER A 28 4.03 -17.70 19.91
CA SER A 28 4.59 -16.48 20.53
C SER A 28 6.13 -16.51 20.42
N PRO A 29 6.80 -15.34 20.28
CA PRO A 29 7.43 -14.82 21.50
C PRO A 29 7.42 -13.29 21.63
N ARG A 30 7.07 -12.86 22.85
CA ARG A 30 7.75 -11.86 23.68
C ARG A 30 8.58 -10.77 22.97
N ALA A 31 8.04 -9.56 23.06
CA ALA A 31 8.70 -8.29 23.38
C ALA A 31 10.22 -8.16 23.09
N ARG A 32 10.58 -7.31 22.14
CA ARG A 32 11.88 -6.63 22.18
C ARG A 32 11.74 -5.16 21.78
N SER A 33 11.61 -4.35 22.82
CA SER A 33 11.84 -2.90 22.81
C SER A 33 13.20 -2.61 22.17
N THR A 34 13.20 -1.85 21.08
CA THR A 34 14.39 -1.24 20.48
C THR A 34 14.93 -0.17 21.43
N ARG A 35 15.73 -0.61 22.40
CA ARG A 35 16.49 0.26 23.30
C ARG A 35 17.74 0.75 22.57
N ARG A 36 17.84 2.06 22.43
CA ARG A 36 19.02 2.83 22.02
C ARG A 36 20.31 2.20 22.56
N THR A 37 21.20 1.75 21.67
CA THR A 37 22.60 1.49 22.01
C THR A 37 23.29 2.84 22.16
N ARG A 38 23.40 3.31 23.40
CA ARG A 38 24.37 4.32 23.80
C ARG A 38 25.76 3.72 23.61
N THR A 39 26.60 4.40 22.85
CA THR A 39 28.06 4.23 22.85
C THR A 39 28.59 4.46 24.28
N PRO A 40 29.46 3.58 24.82
CA PRO A 40 30.24 3.91 26.00
C PRO A 40 31.46 4.73 25.59
N SER A 41 31.64 5.88 26.25
CA SER A 41 32.92 6.59 26.33
C SER A 41 34.02 5.68 26.92
N PRO A 42 35.29 5.85 26.54
CA PRO A 42 36.37 5.00 26.99
C PRO A 42 36.61 5.21 28.50
N LYS A 43 36.52 4.13 29.27
CA LYS A 43 37.02 4.08 30.64
C LYS A 43 38.54 3.94 30.55
N SER A 44 39.24 4.88 31.18
CA SER A 44 40.63 4.79 31.57
C SER A 44 40.86 3.52 32.39
N THR A 45 41.53 2.54 31.80
CA THR A 45 42.22 1.48 32.54
C THR A 45 43.71 1.68 32.34
N GLU A 46 44.33 2.32 33.33
CA GLU A 46 45.74 2.23 33.59
C GLU A 46 46.10 0.75 33.75
N ASN A 47 46.88 0.22 32.82
CA ASN A 47 47.67 -0.99 33.06
C ASN A 47 49.11 -0.64 32.70
N CYS A 48 49.80 -0.15 33.73
CA CYS A 48 51.23 -0.04 33.82
C CYS A 48 51.85 -1.43 33.63
N SER A 49 52.36 -1.71 32.43
CA SER A 49 53.30 -2.79 32.19
C SER A 49 54.65 -2.15 31.92
N ARG A 50 55.35 -1.79 33.01
CA ARG A 50 56.77 -1.45 33.02
C ARG A 50 57.55 -2.67 32.52
N GLY A 51 57.82 -2.71 31.21
CA GLY A 51 58.80 -3.62 30.63
C GLY A 51 60.19 -3.18 31.08
N TYR A 52 60.71 -3.79 32.13
CA TYR A 52 62.15 -3.73 32.42
C TYR A 52 62.86 -4.60 31.38
N SER A 53 63.51 -3.96 30.39
CA SER A 53 64.55 -4.63 29.62
C SER A 53 65.73 -4.87 30.56
N VAL A 54 65.86 -6.10 31.03
CA VAL A 54 67.09 -6.57 31.68
C VAL A 54 68.17 -6.61 30.59
N PHE A 55 68.89 -5.51 30.43
CA PHE A 55 70.17 -5.50 29.73
C PHE A 55 71.12 -6.42 30.51
N ARG A 56 71.34 -7.63 29.99
CA ARG A 56 72.41 -8.50 30.46
C ARG A 56 73.74 -7.87 30.04
N TYR A 57 74.44 -7.28 31.00
CA TYR A 57 75.86 -7.03 30.86
C TYR A 57 76.57 -8.39 30.80
N SER A 58 77.13 -8.72 29.64
CA SER A 58 78.05 -9.82 29.49
C SER A 58 79.39 -9.38 30.07
N LEU A 59 79.68 -9.77 31.32
CA LEU A 59 81.03 -9.75 31.88
C LEU A 59 81.89 -10.76 31.11
N LYS A 60 82.46 -10.34 29.98
CA LYS A 60 83.63 -10.99 29.40
C LYS A 60 84.82 -10.60 30.26
N GLY A 61 85.24 -11.52 31.13
CA GLY A 61 86.54 -11.45 31.78
C GLY A 61 87.63 -11.51 30.71
N ASN A 62 88.19 -10.35 30.37
CA ASN A 62 89.47 -10.30 29.67
C ASN A 62 90.56 -10.68 30.66
N MET A 63 91.05 -11.92 30.54
CA MET A 63 92.36 -12.29 31.07
C MET A 63 93.41 -11.60 30.21
N VAL A 64 94.15 -10.66 30.80
CA VAL A 64 95.42 -10.19 30.25
C VAL A 64 96.47 -10.37 31.34
N SER A 65 97.51 -11.06 30.92
CA SER A 65 98.72 -11.53 31.60
C SER A 65 99.45 -10.43 32.38
N LEU A 66 99.74 -10.71 33.65
CA LEU A 66 100.77 -10.04 34.44
C LEU A 66 102.11 -10.74 34.20
N ASP A 67 103.09 -9.97 33.69
CA ASP A 67 104.50 -10.16 34.03
C ASP A 67 104.94 -8.87 34.77
N ASP A 68 105.64 -9.08 35.90
CA ASP A 68 106.30 -8.14 36.84
C ASP A 68 105.45 -7.26 37.80
N PRO A 69 105.99 -6.89 38.98
CA PRO A 69 106.37 -7.66 40.16
C PRO A 69 105.26 -7.68 41.25
N LEU A 70 105.25 -8.74 42.05
CA LEU A 70 104.16 -9.25 42.91
C LEU A 70 103.63 -8.32 44.03
N GLU A 71 104.20 -7.14 44.30
CA GLU A 71 103.83 -6.30 45.44
C GLU A 71 102.98 -5.07 45.10
N ASP A 72 103.01 -4.55 43.86
CA ASP A 72 102.16 -3.43 43.42
C ASP A 72 100.71 -3.86 43.07
N ALA A 73 100.51 -5.17 42.85
CA ALA A 73 99.21 -5.74 42.52
C ALA A 73 98.20 -5.64 43.68
N HIS A 74 98.66 -5.71 44.94
CA HIS A 74 97.76 -5.73 46.09
C HIS A 74 97.13 -4.36 46.36
N LEU A 75 97.89 -3.28 46.18
CA LEU A 75 97.43 -1.90 46.38
C LEU A 75 96.45 -1.47 45.27
N VAL A 76 96.77 -1.79 44.02
CA VAL A 76 95.89 -1.57 42.86
C VAL A 76 94.60 -2.40 42.99
N GLN A 77 94.69 -3.63 43.50
CA GLN A 77 93.53 -4.50 43.70
C GLN A 77 92.64 -4.04 44.84
N VAL A 78 93.20 -3.52 45.94
CA VAL A 78 92.44 -2.90 47.04
C VAL A 78 91.72 -1.64 46.55
N ILE A 79 92.38 -0.74 45.81
CA ILE A 79 91.74 0.46 45.24
C ILE A 79 90.61 0.10 44.26
N ARG A 80 90.83 -0.93 43.42
CA ARG A 80 89.81 -1.43 42.51
C ARG A 80 88.61 -2.04 43.25
N GLN A 81 88.84 -2.72 44.37
CA GLN A 81 87.81 -3.26 45.24
C GLN A 81 87.03 -2.14 45.95
N CYS A 82 87.71 -1.09 46.44
CA CYS A 82 87.09 0.07 47.10
C CYS A 82 86.09 0.81 46.19
N MET A 83 86.42 0.98 44.91
CA MET A 83 85.59 1.72 43.94
C MET A 83 84.50 0.85 43.27
N LEU A 84 84.50 -0.46 43.50
CA LEU A 84 83.43 -1.38 43.12
C LEU A 84 82.36 -1.53 44.23
N SER A 85 82.60 -0.93 45.40
CA SER A 85 81.66 -0.92 46.54
C SER A 85 80.44 -0.07 46.19
N SER A 86 79.25 -0.66 46.28
CA SER A 86 77.99 -0.05 45.86
C SER A 86 77.42 1.02 46.81
N THR A 87 78.13 1.35 47.90
CA THR A 87 77.69 2.30 48.93
C THR A 87 78.83 3.18 49.44
N ASP A 88 78.57 4.49 49.54
CA ASP A 88 79.54 5.52 49.96
C ASP A 88 80.18 5.23 51.32
N THR A 89 79.49 4.54 52.24
CA THR A 89 80.02 4.18 53.57
C THR A 89 81.11 3.10 53.51
N GLU A 90 80.94 2.08 52.67
CA GLU A 90 81.96 1.03 52.47
C GLU A 90 83.17 1.59 51.73
N TYR A 91 82.96 2.56 50.83
CA TYR A 91 84.04 3.29 50.17
C TYR A 91 84.97 3.99 51.16
N PHE A 92 84.42 4.75 52.13
CA PHE A 92 85.24 5.41 53.15
C PHE A 92 85.87 4.42 54.14
N ASP A 93 85.18 3.34 54.50
CA ASP A 93 85.67 2.34 55.44
C ASP A 93 86.87 1.53 54.90
N LEU A 94 86.97 1.33 53.59
CA LEU A 94 88.14 0.69 52.96
C LEU A 94 89.24 1.69 52.54
N LEU A 95 88.88 2.93 52.21
CA LEU A 95 89.84 3.97 51.80
C LEU A 95 90.69 4.49 52.98
N ILE A 96 90.08 4.67 54.16
CA ILE A 96 90.75 5.25 55.34
C ILE A 96 91.89 4.35 55.86
N PRO A 97 91.73 3.02 56.00
CA PRO A 97 92.83 2.11 56.34
C PRO A 97 93.91 2.04 55.27
N ALA A 98 93.55 2.10 53.99
CA ALA A 98 94.51 2.05 52.87
C ALA A 98 95.40 3.30 52.81
N ILE A 99 94.84 4.49 53.07
CA ILE A 99 95.61 5.74 53.20
C ILE A 99 96.50 5.69 54.44
N LYS A 100 95.99 5.16 55.56
CA LYS A 100 96.76 5.02 56.81
C LYS A 100 97.94 4.07 56.67
N ASP A 101 97.77 2.92 56.01
CA ASP A 101 98.86 1.97 55.73
C ASP A 101 99.88 2.54 54.73
N ALA A 102 99.44 3.34 53.75
CA ALA A 102 100.33 3.99 52.80
C ALA A 102 101.21 5.09 53.44
N CYS A 103 100.64 5.90 54.35
CA CYS A 103 101.38 6.91 55.12
C CYS A 103 102.37 6.28 56.13
N VAL A 104 102.01 5.14 56.75
CA VAL A 104 102.90 4.43 57.69
C VAL A 104 104.09 3.78 56.97
N GLN A 105 103.94 3.43 55.70
CA GLN A 105 104.98 2.77 54.89
C GLN A 105 105.75 3.71 53.94
N GLN A 106 105.57 5.05 54.02
CA GLN A 106 106.17 6.05 53.12
C GLN A 106 105.90 5.80 51.61
N ARG A 107 104.73 5.24 51.25
CA ARG A 107 104.33 5.00 49.83
C ARG A 107 103.22 5.95 49.36
N GLU A 108 103.36 7.23 49.67
CA GLU A 108 102.39 8.27 49.26
C GLU A 108 102.41 8.48 47.74
N ASP A 109 103.61 8.53 47.15
CA ASP A 109 103.78 8.69 45.70
C ASP A 109 103.23 7.48 44.93
N GLY A 110 103.41 6.26 45.46
CA GLY A 110 102.89 5.03 44.85
C GLY A 110 101.36 4.93 44.90
N LEU A 111 100.73 5.40 45.98
CA LEU A 111 99.26 5.46 46.10
C LEU A 111 98.68 6.54 45.17
N MET A 112 99.31 7.72 45.10
CA MET A 112 98.88 8.81 44.22
C MET A 112 98.98 8.41 42.75
N MET A 113 100.10 7.79 42.33
CA MET A 113 100.25 7.27 40.97
C MET A 113 99.25 6.15 40.66
N ALA A 114 98.93 5.28 41.64
CA ALA A 114 97.91 4.25 41.44
C ALA A 114 96.48 4.82 41.31
N LEU A 115 96.16 5.89 42.05
CA LEU A 115 94.88 6.60 41.95
C LEU A 115 94.76 7.43 40.67
N GLU A 116 95.83 8.12 40.25
CA GLU A 116 95.88 8.83 38.97
C GLU A 116 95.73 7.86 37.80
N ARG A 117 96.46 6.75 37.82
CA ARG A 117 96.32 5.69 36.80
C ARG A 117 94.93 5.08 36.80
N PHE A 118 94.31 4.89 37.96
CA PHE A 118 92.94 4.42 38.05
C PHE A 118 91.92 5.44 37.53
N ALA A 119 92.12 6.73 37.82
CA ALA A 119 91.29 7.81 37.29
C ALA A 119 91.40 7.88 35.77
N GLU A 120 92.61 7.81 35.21
CA GLU A 120 92.85 7.74 33.77
C GLU A 120 92.21 6.51 33.12
N ASP A 121 92.35 5.33 33.73
CA ASP A 121 91.71 4.09 33.25
C ASP A 121 90.18 4.20 33.26
N LYS A 122 89.60 4.87 34.27
CA LYS A 122 88.16 5.10 34.40
C LYS A 122 87.65 6.17 33.45
N GLU A 123 88.38 7.25 33.26
CA GLU A 123 88.09 8.29 32.28
C GLU A 123 88.08 7.67 30.87
N ALA A 124 89.10 6.86 30.54
CA ALA A 124 89.19 6.12 29.29
C ALA A 124 88.06 5.08 29.12
N GLU A 125 87.63 4.41 30.19
CA GLU A 125 86.49 3.50 30.18
C GLU A 125 85.16 4.25 29.92
N ILE A 126 84.97 5.41 30.55
CA ILE A 126 83.80 6.27 30.35
C ILE A 126 83.79 6.83 28.93
N GLU A 127 84.93 7.32 28.43
CA GLU A 127 85.06 7.81 27.06
C GLU A 127 84.75 6.73 26.03
N ARG A 128 85.25 5.50 26.24
CA ARG A 128 84.95 4.35 25.37
C ARG A 128 83.45 4.02 25.40
N MET A 129 82.85 3.93 26.58
CA MET A 129 81.41 3.66 26.71
C MET A 129 80.56 4.78 26.10
N CYS A 130 80.97 6.03 26.26
CA CYS A 130 80.29 7.18 25.68
C CYS A 130 80.44 7.16 24.15
N HIS A 131 81.62 6.84 23.63
CA HIS A 131 81.85 6.72 22.19
C HIS A 131 81.08 5.55 21.57
N GLU A 132 80.98 4.40 22.26
CA GLU A 132 80.21 3.25 21.79
C GLU A 132 78.69 3.51 21.83
N ASN A 133 78.19 4.19 22.87
CA ASN A 133 76.74 4.36 23.08
C ASN A 133 76.14 5.69 22.61
N HIS A 134 76.93 6.73 22.29
CA HIS A 134 76.38 8.02 21.86
C HIS A 134 75.60 7.92 20.55
N GLN A 135 76.13 7.22 19.54
CA GLN A 135 75.44 7.02 18.26
C GLN A 135 74.11 6.30 18.40
N PRO A 136 74.03 5.11 19.03
CA PRO A 136 72.75 4.42 19.18
C PRO A 136 71.78 5.19 20.08
N PHE A 137 72.27 5.98 21.05
CA PHE A 137 71.41 6.86 21.86
C PHE A 137 70.80 7.98 21.01
N VAL A 138 71.61 8.70 20.23
CA VAL A 138 71.13 9.78 19.35
C VAL A 138 70.13 9.22 18.32
N GLN A 139 70.43 8.07 17.72
CA GLN A 139 69.50 7.39 16.80
C GLN A 139 68.19 6.99 17.49
N SER A 140 68.24 6.52 18.74
CA SER A 140 67.04 6.17 19.51
C SER A 140 66.19 7.41 19.82
N VAL A 141 66.82 8.54 20.15
CA VAL A 141 66.12 9.82 20.37
C VAL A 141 65.47 10.31 19.07
N GLU A 142 66.19 10.25 17.95
CA GLU A 142 65.66 10.62 16.63
C GLU A 142 64.47 9.74 16.22
N GLN A 143 64.54 8.43 16.46
CA GLN A 143 63.44 7.50 16.22
C GLN A 143 62.21 7.85 17.07
N VAL A 144 62.38 8.18 18.35
CA VAL A 144 61.27 8.59 19.23
C VAL A 144 60.63 9.89 18.74
N LEU A 145 61.44 10.86 18.31
CA LEU A 145 60.94 12.11 17.73
C LEU A 145 60.15 11.86 16.45
N LYS A 146 60.64 10.99 15.57
CA LYS A 146 59.96 10.60 14.34
C LYS A 146 58.63 9.88 14.62
N VAL A 147 58.62 8.92 15.53
CA VAL A 147 57.38 8.22 15.94
C VAL A 147 56.36 9.19 16.54
N ARG A 148 56.82 10.19 17.31
CA ARG A 148 55.95 11.25 17.83
C ARG A 148 55.35 12.07 16.70
N GLU A 149 56.15 12.50 15.73
CA GLU A 149 55.67 13.27 14.58
C GLU A 149 54.65 12.47 13.76
N GLU A 150 54.95 11.20 13.46
CA GLU A 150 54.05 10.30 12.74
C GLU A 150 52.74 10.05 13.50
N SER A 151 52.81 9.88 14.82
CA SER A 151 51.61 9.76 15.68
C SER A 151 50.77 11.04 15.67
N MET A 152 51.41 12.22 15.66
CA MET A 152 50.72 13.50 15.54
C MET A 152 50.07 13.68 14.15
N LYS A 153 50.74 13.23 13.08
CA LYS A 153 50.15 13.23 11.72
C LYS A 153 48.95 12.30 11.65
N LEU A 154 49.07 11.08 12.15
CA LEU A 154 47.99 10.10 12.14
C LEU A 154 46.78 10.57 12.94
N THR A 155 46.98 11.14 14.13
CA THR A 155 45.88 11.72 14.91
C THR A 155 45.21 12.88 14.19
N SER A 156 45.97 13.74 13.50
CA SER A 156 45.42 14.80 12.65
C SER A 156 44.58 14.24 11.51
N GLU A 157 45.04 13.20 10.83
CA GLU A 157 44.30 12.54 9.75
C GLU A 157 43.02 11.87 10.25
N ILE A 158 43.07 11.19 11.40
CA ILE A 158 41.89 10.59 12.03
C ILE A 158 40.85 11.66 12.35
N LEU A 159 41.27 12.82 12.87
CA LEU A 159 40.35 13.94 13.15
C LEU A 159 39.74 14.51 11.86
N LYS A 160 40.54 14.70 10.80
CA LYS A 160 40.05 15.15 9.49
C LYS A 160 39.06 14.16 8.88
N LEU A 161 39.35 12.87 8.97
CA LEU A 161 38.47 11.81 8.49
C LEU A 161 37.16 11.80 9.27
N ASN A 162 37.22 11.87 10.60
CA ASN A 162 36.03 11.92 11.46
C ASN A 162 35.15 13.13 11.12
N GLN A 163 35.74 14.32 10.92
CA GLN A 163 34.99 15.49 10.49
C GLN A 163 34.35 15.30 9.10
N THR A 164 35.05 14.66 8.17
CA THR A 164 34.52 14.38 6.82
C THR A 164 33.37 13.37 6.87
N ILE A 165 33.50 12.33 7.70
CA ILE A 165 32.44 11.34 7.94
C ILE A 165 31.22 12.00 8.59
N GLN A 166 31.41 12.89 9.56
CA GLN A 166 30.31 13.63 10.18
C GLN A 166 29.58 14.50 9.17
N LYS A 167 30.31 15.32 8.40
CA LYS A 167 29.72 16.18 7.34
C LYS A 167 28.96 15.38 6.28
N SER A 168 29.54 14.27 5.82
CA SER A 168 28.88 13.40 4.84
C SER A 168 27.65 12.69 5.42
N THR A 169 27.69 12.29 6.69
CA THR A 169 26.55 11.69 7.40
C THR A 169 25.42 12.70 7.60
N GLU A 170 25.74 13.95 7.96
CA GLU A 170 24.76 15.03 8.08
C GLU A 170 24.09 15.34 6.73
N SER A 171 24.88 15.44 5.66
CA SER A 171 24.36 15.64 4.29
C SER A 171 23.47 14.48 3.86
N LEU A 172 23.85 13.23 4.16
CA LEU A 172 23.06 12.05 3.85
C LEU A 172 21.75 12.02 4.65
N ALA A 173 21.78 12.38 5.94
CA ALA A 173 20.59 12.46 6.78
C ALA A 173 19.61 13.52 6.24
N ALA A 174 20.11 14.68 5.82
CA ALA A 174 19.29 15.72 5.20
C ALA A 174 18.63 15.23 3.89
N LYS A 175 19.41 14.59 3.00
CA LYS A 175 18.87 14.00 1.75
C LYS A 175 17.85 12.90 2.02
N LYS A 176 18.07 12.06 3.03
CA LYS A 176 17.11 11.02 3.43
C LYS A 176 15.82 11.62 3.94
N LYS A 177 15.88 12.69 4.74
CA LYS A 177 14.69 13.40 5.21
C LYS A 177 13.88 13.96 4.03
N ALA A 178 14.54 14.66 3.11
CA ALA A 178 13.91 15.17 1.90
C ALA A 178 13.29 14.05 1.03
N LEU A 179 13.92 12.88 0.95
CA LEU A 179 13.37 11.73 0.24
C LEU A 179 12.11 11.16 0.91
N VAL A 180 12.07 11.11 2.24
CA VAL A 180 10.87 10.68 2.98
C VAL A 180 9.74 11.67 2.77
N ASP A 181 10.03 12.98 2.85
CA ASP A 181 9.03 14.02 2.61
C ASP A 181 8.48 13.94 1.18
N SER A 182 9.34 13.75 0.18
CA SER A 182 8.94 13.54 -1.21
C SER A 182 8.14 12.24 -1.44
N ARG A 183 8.39 11.19 -0.66
CA ARG A 183 7.57 9.97 -0.70
C ARG A 183 6.19 10.20 -0.10
N GLY A 184 6.12 10.98 0.97
CA GLY A 184 4.84 11.40 1.56
C GLY A 184 4.00 12.22 0.58
N THR A 185 4.60 13.20 -0.10
CA THR A 185 3.89 13.97 -1.13
C THR A 185 3.45 13.09 -2.29
N ARG A 186 4.28 12.13 -2.74
CA ARG A 186 3.89 11.19 -3.79
C ARG A 186 2.70 10.30 -3.36
N GLN A 187 2.72 9.77 -2.15
CA GLN A 187 1.61 8.98 -1.62
C GLN A 187 0.31 9.79 -1.58
N ASN A 188 0.38 11.06 -1.14
CA ASN A 188 -0.78 11.95 -1.15
C ASN A 188 -1.29 12.22 -2.58
N ILE A 189 -0.39 12.33 -3.56
CA ILE A 189 -0.74 12.48 -4.97
C ILE A 189 -1.42 11.21 -5.49
N ASP A 190 -0.88 10.02 -5.16
CA ASP A 190 -1.45 8.73 -5.59
C ASP A 190 -2.86 8.53 -4.98
N GLU A 191 -3.06 8.89 -3.72
CA GLU A 191 -4.37 8.87 -3.05
C GLU A 191 -5.36 9.85 -3.69
N ALA A 192 -4.90 11.08 -4.00
CA ALA A 192 -5.72 12.07 -4.70
C ALA A 192 -6.07 11.61 -6.13
N MET A 193 -5.14 10.96 -6.84
CA MET A 193 -5.41 10.39 -8.15
C MET A 193 -6.45 9.27 -8.08
N GLN A 194 -6.34 8.37 -7.10
CA GLN A 194 -7.32 7.30 -6.91
C GLN A 194 -8.71 7.87 -6.60
N ALA A 195 -8.78 8.85 -5.70
CA ALA A 195 -10.01 9.58 -5.39
C ALA A 195 -10.66 10.22 -6.63
N LEU A 196 -9.84 10.88 -7.46
CA LEU A 196 -10.31 11.50 -8.69
C LEU A 196 -10.81 10.46 -9.70
N HIS A 197 -10.10 9.35 -9.88
CA HIS A 197 -10.54 8.26 -10.76
C HIS A 197 -11.88 7.68 -10.33
N SER A 198 -12.06 7.36 -9.04
CA SER A 198 -13.34 6.89 -8.52
C SER A 198 -14.46 7.92 -8.71
N SER A 199 -14.17 9.22 -8.52
CA SER A 199 -15.17 10.27 -8.76
C SER A 199 -15.56 10.40 -10.24
N LEU A 200 -14.60 10.18 -11.15
CA LEU A 200 -14.84 10.22 -12.59
C LEU A 200 -15.67 9.02 -13.02
N GLU A 201 -15.40 7.82 -12.49
CA GLU A 201 -16.21 6.62 -12.77
C GLU A 201 -17.68 6.83 -12.38
N VAL A 202 -17.95 7.41 -11.20
CA VAL A 202 -19.33 7.72 -10.76
C VAL A 202 -19.99 8.72 -11.71
N LEU A 203 -19.27 9.77 -12.13
CA LEU A 203 -19.79 10.77 -13.08
C LEU A 203 -20.02 10.18 -14.48
N ALA A 204 -19.13 9.31 -14.96
CA ALA A 204 -19.28 8.62 -16.23
C ALA A 204 -20.50 7.69 -16.21
N ALA A 205 -20.71 6.96 -15.11
CA ALA A 205 -21.90 6.14 -14.93
C ALA A 205 -23.19 6.98 -14.88
N ALA A 206 -23.18 8.15 -14.24
CA ALA A 206 -24.32 9.09 -14.27
C ALA A 206 -24.61 9.61 -15.68
N ASN A 207 -23.57 9.99 -16.44
CA ASN A 207 -23.73 10.40 -17.85
C ASN A 207 -24.29 9.25 -18.70
N ARG A 208 -23.84 8.02 -18.46
CA ARG A 208 -24.34 6.83 -19.16
C ARG A 208 -25.84 6.61 -18.92
N VAL A 209 -26.37 6.92 -17.73
CA VAL A 209 -27.83 6.86 -17.47
C VAL A 209 -28.57 7.84 -18.39
N HIS A 210 -28.05 9.06 -18.57
CA HIS A 210 -28.65 10.04 -19.50
C HIS A 210 -28.57 9.58 -20.96
N GLU A 211 -27.45 8.97 -21.38
CA GLU A 211 -27.33 8.39 -22.72
C GLU A 211 -28.35 7.27 -22.96
N LEU A 212 -28.48 6.34 -22.00
CA LEU A 212 -29.45 5.23 -22.07
C LEU A 212 -30.90 5.72 -22.10
N LEU A 213 -31.19 6.83 -21.43
CA LEU A 213 -32.50 7.47 -21.49
C LEU A 213 -32.78 8.03 -22.89
N SER A 214 -31.78 8.61 -23.55
CA SER A 214 -31.93 9.08 -24.94
C SER A 214 -32.10 7.94 -25.95
N GLU A 215 -31.48 6.78 -25.69
CA GLU A 215 -31.67 5.54 -26.45
C GLU A 215 -33.01 4.81 -26.17
N LYS A 216 -33.86 5.34 -25.27
CA LYS A 216 -35.12 4.72 -24.81
C LYS A 216 -34.97 3.36 -24.10
N LYS A 217 -33.79 3.04 -23.57
CA LYS A 217 -33.53 1.80 -22.83
C LYS A 217 -33.80 2.00 -21.34
N HIS A 218 -35.06 2.29 -20.99
CA HIS A 218 -35.47 2.73 -19.66
C HIS A 218 -35.12 1.75 -18.54
N TYR A 219 -35.34 0.45 -18.75
CA TYR A 219 -35.00 -0.58 -17.75
C TYR A 219 -33.50 -0.68 -17.50
N THR A 220 -32.68 -0.59 -18.58
CA THR A 220 -31.22 -0.63 -18.45
C THR A 220 -30.72 0.62 -17.72
N ALA A 221 -31.30 1.78 -18.03
CA ALA A 221 -31.01 3.04 -17.34
C ALA A 221 -31.29 2.95 -15.83
N LEU A 222 -32.46 2.42 -15.44
CA LEU A 222 -32.81 2.22 -14.03
C LEU A 222 -31.84 1.25 -13.33
N ARG A 223 -31.49 0.14 -13.99
CA ARG A 223 -30.52 -0.82 -13.45
C ARG A 223 -29.13 -0.19 -13.26
N THR A 224 -28.63 0.56 -14.23
CA THR A 224 -27.34 1.26 -14.10
C THR A 224 -27.38 2.32 -13.00
N LEU A 225 -28.54 2.96 -12.79
CA LEU A 225 -28.74 3.91 -11.70
C LEU A 225 -28.72 3.22 -10.32
N ASP A 226 -29.33 2.05 -10.20
CA ASP A 226 -29.30 1.26 -8.96
C ASP A 226 -27.91 0.63 -8.71
N GLU A 227 -27.17 0.27 -9.76
CA GLU A 227 -25.77 -0.15 -9.67
C GLU A 227 -24.87 0.99 -9.18
N LEU A 228 -25.04 2.19 -9.73
CA LEU A 228 -24.40 3.42 -9.27
C LEU A 228 -24.69 3.67 -7.79
N HIS A 229 -25.94 3.54 -7.36
CA HIS A 229 -26.33 3.75 -5.96
C HIS A 229 -25.72 2.70 -5.01
N ASN A 230 -25.71 1.43 -5.41
CA ASN A 230 -25.35 0.33 -4.52
C ASN A 230 -23.86 -0.01 -4.49
N ILE A 231 -23.14 0.15 -5.60
CA ILE A 231 -21.72 -0.19 -5.72
C ILE A 231 -20.87 1.08 -5.62
N HIS A 232 -21.04 2.00 -6.58
CA HIS A 232 -20.14 3.13 -6.74
C HIS A 232 -20.33 4.23 -5.69
N LEU A 233 -21.56 4.44 -5.19
CA LEU A 233 -21.79 5.45 -4.14
C LEU A 233 -21.32 5.00 -2.76
N LYS A 234 -21.47 3.72 -2.39
CA LYS A 234 -21.09 3.22 -1.06
C LYS A 234 -19.58 3.33 -0.81
N GLU A 235 -18.78 3.14 -1.85
CA GLU A 235 -17.32 3.24 -1.77
C GLU A 235 -16.84 4.69 -1.63
N VAL A 236 -17.58 5.67 -2.15
CA VAL A 236 -17.11 7.05 -2.38
C VAL A 236 -17.82 8.09 -1.49
N MET A 237 -18.59 7.67 -0.47
CA MET A 237 -19.42 8.54 0.41
C MET A 237 -18.66 9.70 1.09
N HIS A 238 -17.34 9.65 1.15
CA HIS A 238 -16.50 10.66 1.79
C HIS A 238 -16.23 11.89 0.91
N PHE A 239 -16.51 11.82 -0.39
CA PHE A 239 -16.29 12.94 -1.31
C PHE A 239 -17.59 13.72 -1.58
N GLU A 240 -17.48 15.04 -1.66
CA GLU A 240 -18.63 15.94 -1.93
C GLU A 240 -19.33 15.62 -3.25
N VAL A 241 -18.58 15.14 -4.26
CA VAL A 241 -19.12 14.71 -5.56
C VAL A 241 -20.14 13.58 -5.39
N ALA A 242 -19.85 12.59 -4.54
CA ALA A 242 -20.78 11.49 -4.29
C ALA A 242 -22.07 11.96 -3.62
N LYS A 243 -21.98 12.97 -2.76
CA LYS A 243 -23.13 13.58 -2.07
C LYS A 243 -24.03 14.36 -3.03
N ILE A 244 -23.44 15.12 -3.97
CA ILE A 244 -24.17 15.81 -5.03
C ILE A 244 -24.87 14.80 -5.94
N ILE A 245 -24.19 13.70 -6.29
CA ILE A 245 -24.81 12.68 -7.13
C ILE A 245 -25.93 11.96 -6.38
N GLN A 246 -25.74 11.66 -5.09
CA GLN A 246 -26.78 11.06 -4.25
C GLN A 246 -28.05 11.90 -4.18
N SER A 247 -27.93 13.23 -4.05
CA SER A 247 -29.10 14.12 -4.06
C SER A 247 -29.76 14.20 -5.44
N SER A 248 -29.02 13.93 -6.52
CA SER A 248 -29.56 13.87 -7.88
C SER A 248 -30.21 12.53 -8.26
N VAL A 249 -29.95 11.43 -7.54
CA VAL A 249 -30.53 10.10 -7.84
C VAL A 249 -32.06 10.10 -7.85
N PRO A 250 -32.76 10.68 -6.85
CA PRO A 250 -34.22 10.76 -6.88
C PRO A 250 -34.74 11.53 -8.11
N ALA A 251 -34.08 12.62 -8.49
CA ALA A 251 -34.45 13.40 -9.67
C ALA A 251 -34.26 12.61 -10.98
N MET A 252 -33.22 11.77 -11.07
CA MET A 252 -33.04 10.85 -12.20
C MET A 252 -34.13 9.77 -12.22
N LYS A 253 -34.53 9.23 -11.06
CA LYS A 253 -35.65 8.26 -10.97
C LYS A 253 -36.98 8.87 -11.44
N THR A 254 -37.28 10.11 -11.04
CA THR A 254 -38.48 10.80 -11.53
C THR A 254 -38.42 11.08 -13.02
N MET A 255 -37.25 11.47 -13.54
CA MET A 255 -37.05 11.67 -14.98
C MET A 255 -37.30 10.38 -15.79
N ILE A 256 -36.82 9.23 -15.32
CA ILE A 256 -37.10 7.92 -15.95
C ILE A 256 -38.59 7.61 -15.89
N LYS A 257 -39.25 7.83 -14.74
CA LYS A 257 -40.71 7.63 -14.59
C LYS A 257 -41.50 8.46 -15.60
N GLU A 258 -41.16 9.74 -15.73
CA GLU A 258 -41.80 10.65 -16.67
C GLU A 258 -41.59 10.21 -18.12
N ALA A 259 -40.36 9.86 -18.51
CA ALA A 259 -40.04 9.39 -19.85
C ALA A 259 -40.84 8.13 -20.22
N VAL A 260 -40.90 7.15 -19.32
CA VAL A 260 -41.67 5.91 -19.51
C VAL A 260 -43.16 6.19 -19.65
N MET A 261 -43.71 7.15 -18.89
CA MET A 261 -45.10 7.57 -19.04
C MET A 261 -45.37 8.29 -20.36
N THR A 262 -44.42 9.10 -20.85
CA THR A 262 -44.57 9.73 -22.16
C THR A 262 -44.58 8.73 -23.30
N ASP A 263 -43.71 7.71 -23.27
CA ASP A 263 -43.70 6.63 -24.26
C ASP A 263 -44.99 5.79 -24.18
N LEU A 264 -45.49 5.49 -22.97
CA LEU A 264 -46.79 4.84 -22.79
C LEU A 264 -47.93 5.67 -23.40
N ASN A 265 -47.99 6.96 -23.11
CA ASN A 265 -49.03 7.84 -23.64
C ASN A 265 -48.98 7.94 -25.17
N HIS A 266 -47.77 7.99 -25.75
CA HIS A 266 -47.59 7.95 -27.19
C HIS A 266 -48.10 6.63 -27.78
N TRP A 267 -47.76 5.50 -27.17
CA TRP A 267 -48.26 4.18 -27.58
C TRP A 267 -49.79 4.06 -27.44
N LEU A 268 -50.38 4.60 -26.37
CA LEU A 268 -51.84 4.65 -26.19
C LEU A 268 -52.53 5.46 -27.30
N TYR A 269 -51.88 6.52 -27.78
CA TYR A 269 -52.37 7.28 -28.93
C TYR A 269 -52.30 6.47 -30.22
N GLN A 270 -51.17 5.80 -30.49
CA GLN A 270 -51.02 4.92 -31.65
C GLN A 270 -52.03 3.76 -31.65
N ILE A 271 -52.29 3.15 -30.49
CA ILE A 271 -53.34 2.13 -30.36
C ILE A 271 -54.70 2.69 -30.71
N ARG A 272 -55.00 3.94 -30.35
CA ARG A 272 -56.30 4.53 -30.68
C ARG A 272 -56.50 4.60 -32.20
N GLU A 273 -55.46 4.92 -32.97
CA GLU A 273 -55.53 4.96 -34.44
C GLU A 273 -55.65 3.56 -35.03
N THR A 274 -54.78 2.64 -34.61
CA THR A 274 -54.79 1.24 -35.07
C THR A 274 -56.06 0.50 -34.64
N SER A 275 -56.69 0.86 -33.52
CA SER A 275 -57.94 0.23 -33.05
C SER A 275 -59.11 0.40 -34.04
N LYS A 276 -59.11 1.46 -34.85
CA LYS A 276 -60.12 1.65 -35.90
C LYS A 276 -59.93 0.64 -37.03
N LEU A 277 -58.68 0.46 -37.46
CA LEU A 277 -58.31 -0.54 -38.47
C LEU A 277 -58.56 -1.95 -37.94
N LEU A 278 -58.21 -2.21 -36.68
CA LEU A 278 -58.51 -3.46 -35.98
C LEU A 278 -60.01 -3.76 -35.97
N GLY A 279 -60.84 -2.74 -35.73
CA GLY A 279 -62.29 -2.86 -35.80
C GLY A 279 -62.78 -3.23 -37.19
N GLN A 280 -62.24 -2.63 -38.26
CA GLN A 280 -62.56 -2.99 -39.64
C GLN A 280 -62.20 -4.43 -39.95
N VAL A 281 -60.95 -4.83 -39.64
CA VAL A 281 -60.49 -6.22 -39.84
C VAL A 281 -61.34 -7.21 -39.03
N ALA A 282 -61.74 -6.85 -37.81
CA ALA A 282 -62.63 -7.67 -37.00
C ALA A 282 -64.04 -7.78 -37.61
N PHE A 283 -64.57 -6.71 -38.19
CA PHE A 283 -65.85 -6.74 -38.90
C PHE A 283 -65.75 -7.59 -40.16
N ASP A 284 -64.73 -7.39 -40.99
CA ASP A 284 -64.51 -8.17 -42.21
C ASP A 284 -64.41 -9.66 -41.89
N GLN A 285 -63.66 -10.04 -40.84
CA GLN A 285 -63.56 -11.42 -40.38
C GLN A 285 -64.91 -11.96 -39.84
N THR A 286 -65.70 -11.11 -39.17
CA THR A 286 -67.04 -11.49 -38.69
C THR A 286 -68.02 -11.67 -39.86
N GLU A 287 -67.90 -10.87 -40.92
CA GLU A 287 -68.68 -11.02 -42.14
C GLU A 287 -68.29 -12.32 -42.87
N LEU A 288 -67.00 -12.61 -43.04
CA LEU A 288 -66.52 -13.88 -43.60
C LEU A 288 -67.02 -15.07 -42.78
N ARG A 289 -67.02 -14.96 -41.45
CA ARG A 289 -67.61 -15.99 -40.57
C ARG A 289 -69.11 -16.14 -40.78
N ARG A 290 -69.85 -15.05 -41.01
CA ARG A 290 -71.29 -15.08 -41.29
C ARG A 290 -71.62 -15.70 -42.65
N GLU A 291 -70.82 -15.41 -43.67
CA GLU A 291 -70.95 -16.03 -44.99
C GLU A 291 -70.73 -17.54 -44.91
N ARG A 292 -69.65 -17.97 -44.26
CA ARG A 292 -69.36 -19.40 -44.03
C ARG A 292 -70.46 -20.09 -43.25
N GLN A 293 -71.04 -19.44 -42.23
CA GLN A 293 -72.20 -19.97 -41.50
C GLN A 293 -73.41 -20.11 -42.44
N LYS A 294 -73.70 -19.11 -43.27
CA LYS A 294 -74.82 -19.14 -44.21
C LYS A 294 -74.68 -20.29 -45.21
N GLU A 295 -73.48 -20.52 -45.75
CA GLU A 295 -73.22 -21.68 -46.61
C GLU A 295 -73.44 -23.03 -45.90
N ARG A 296 -73.10 -23.12 -44.60
CA ARG A 296 -73.34 -24.34 -43.79
C ARG A 296 -74.84 -24.55 -43.52
N ALA A 297 -75.57 -23.47 -43.25
CA ALA A 297 -77.00 -23.47 -43.03
C ALA A 297 -77.77 -23.92 -44.30
N GLU A 298 -77.37 -23.43 -45.48
CA GLU A 298 -77.95 -23.86 -46.76
C GLU A 298 -77.69 -25.34 -47.09
N LYS A 299 -76.57 -25.91 -46.61
CA LYS A 299 -76.21 -27.32 -46.81
C LYS A 299 -77.00 -28.30 -45.93
N SER A 300 -77.51 -27.87 -44.77
CA SER A 300 -78.28 -28.74 -43.87
C SER A 300 -79.19 -27.94 -42.93
N GLN A 301 -80.48 -28.32 -42.88
CA GLN A 301 -81.48 -27.77 -41.95
C GLN A 301 -81.08 -27.86 -40.48
N TYR A 302 -80.18 -28.79 -40.11
CA TYR A 302 -79.69 -28.90 -38.73
C TYR A 302 -78.84 -27.68 -38.32
N PHE A 303 -78.11 -27.07 -39.26
CA PHE A 303 -77.25 -25.92 -38.98
C PHE A 303 -77.98 -24.58 -39.01
N GLU A 304 -79.19 -24.51 -39.58
CA GLU A 304 -80.04 -23.30 -39.55
C GLU A 304 -80.47 -22.90 -38.13
N LEU A 305 -80.51 -23.86 -37.20
CA LEU A 305 -80.96 -23.63 -35.82
C LEU A 305 -79.91 -22.93 -34.94
N PHE A 306 -78.65 -22.91 -35.37
CA PHE A 306 -77.55 -22.35 -34.58
C PHE A 306 -77.26 -20.91 -35.00
N LYS A 307 -77.09 -20.03 -34.00
CA LYS A 307 -76.63 -18.65 -34.20
C LYS A 307 -75.10 -18.60 -34.30
N LEU A 308 -74.55 -17.50 -34.83
CA LEU A 308 -73.12 -17.30 -35.10
C LEU A 308 -72.19 -17.52 -33.89
N ASN A 309 -72.68 -17.26 -32.67
CA ASN A 309 -71.97 -17.45 -31.40
C ASN A 309 -72.37 -18.74 -30.65
N SER A 310 -73.06 -19.66 -31.33
CA SER A 310 -73.39 -20.97 -30.76
C SER A 310 -72.12 -21.78 -30.53
N ALA A 311 -72.09 -22.57 -29.45
CA ALA A 311 -70.98 -23.47 -29.16
C ALA A 311 -70.65 -24.41 -30.34
N VAL A 312 -71.68 -24.84 -31.08
CA VAL A 312 -71.52 -25.69 -32.27
C VAL A 312 -70.79 -24.94 -33.40
N GLU A 313 -71.14 -23.69 -33.66
CA GLU A 313 -70.48 -22.88 -34.69
C GLU A 313 -69.04 -22.51 -34.31
N LEU A 314 -68.77 -22.26 -33.02
CA LEU A 314 -67.42 -21.99 -32.54
C LEU A 314 -66.48 -23.18 -32.80
N VAL A 315 -66.92 -24.40 -32.48
CA VAL A 315 -66.14 -25.63 -32.72
C VAL A 315 -65.92 -25.89 -34.21
N LEU A 316 -66.92 -25.60 -35.05
CA LEU A 316 -66.79 -25.74 -36.50
C LEU A 316 -65.85 -24.70 -37.13
N ASP A 317 -65.68 -23.55 -36.49
CA ASP A 317 -64.81 -22.45 -36.93
C ASP A 317 -63.37 -22.55 -36.41
N GLU A 318 -63.05 -23.51 -35.53
CA GLU A 318 -61.71 -23.72 -34.93
C GLU A 318 -60.59 -23.93 -35.96
N ARG A 319 -60.90 -24.34 -37.19
CA ARG A 319 -59.89 -24.56 -38.25
C ARG A 319 -59.37 -23.28 -38.88
N GLU A 320 -60.06 -22.15 -38.67
CA GLU A 320 -59.68 -20.83 -39.17
C GLU A 320 -59.37 -19.90 -37.99
N GLU A 321 -58.39 -20.29 -37.16
CA GLU A 321 -57.84 -19.42 -36.12
C GLU A 321 -57.20 -18.18 -36.76
N PHE A 322 -57.91 -17.05 -36.66
CA PHE A 322 -57.43 -15.74 -37.08
C PHE A 322 -57.21 -14.87 -35.85
N ASP A 323 -55.95 -14.55 -35.55
CA ASP A 323 -55.62 -13.65 -34.45
C ASP A 323 -55.76 -12.20 -34.89
N VAL A 324 -56.90 -11.59 -34.56
CA VAL A 324 -57.21 -10.18 -34.89
C VAL A 324 -56.08 -9.21 -34.49
N LEU A 325 -55.29 -9.52 -33.45
CA LEU A 325 -54.23 -8.65 -32.93
C LEU A 325 -52.87 -8.80 -33.63
N ASN A 326 -52.65 -9.89 -34.35
CA ASN A 326 -51.38 -10.20 -35.00
C ASN A 326 -51.62 -10.80 -36.40
N ASN A 327 -51.84 -9.90 -37.36
CA ASN A 327 -52.11 -10.23 -38.76
C ASN A 327 -51.15 -9.49 -39.69
N GLU A 328 -51.15 -9.88 -40.97
CA GLU A 328 -50.39 -9.20 -42.03
C GLU A 328 -50.64 -7.68 -42.10
N ASN A 329 -51.84 -7.25 -41.70
CA ASN A 329 -52.27 -5.85 -41.76
C ASN A 329 -52.07 -5.07 -40.45
N VAL A 330 -52.01 -5.74 -39.29
CA VAL A 330 -51.97 -5.10 -37.97
C VAL A 330 -51.16 -5.97 -37.00
N VAL A 331 -50.11 -5.37 -36.43
CA VAL A 331 -49.31 -5.96 -35.34
C VAL A 331 -49.32 -4.96 -34.18
N ILE A 332 -49.78 -5.39 -33.01
CA ILE A 332 -49.83 -4.56 -31.80
C ILE A 332 -48.76 -5.03 -30.81
N ASP A 333 -47.71 -4.22 -30.64
CA ASP A 333 -46.66 -4.50 -29.68
C ASP A 333 -47.03 -3.99 -28.28
N PHE A 334 -47.13 -4.89 -27.29
CA PHE A 334 -47.43 -4.53 -25.90
C PHE A 334 -46.19 -4.20 -25.05
N THR A 335 -45.01 -4.19 -25.65
CA THR A 335 -43.74 -3.92 -24.98
C THR A 335 -43.74 -2.63 -24.15
N PRO A 336 -44.22 -1.47 -24.65
CA PRO A 336 -44.20 -0.23 -23.88
C PRO A 336 -45.07 -0.27 -22.61
N LEU A 337 -46.21 -0.98 -22.66
CA LEU A 337 -47.07 -1.17 -21.50
C LEU A 337 -46.40 -2.08 -20.47
N HIS A 338 -45.81 -3.18 -20.93
CA HIS A 338 -45.11 -4.13 -20.08
C HIS A 338 -43.91 -3.47 -19.39
N GLU A 339 -43.06 -2.75 -20.15
CA GLU A 339 -41.93 -1.99 -19.62
C GLU A 339 -42.37 -0.97 -18.57
N CYS A 340 -43.45 -0.24 -18.83
CA CYS A 340 -43.97 0.74 -17.88
C CYS A 340 -44.41 0.09 -16.55
N ILE A 341 -45.12 -1.03 -16.61
CA ILE A 341 -45.56 -1.77 -15.42
C ILE A 341 -44.34 -2.26 -14.63
N HIS A 342 -43.36 -2.88 -15.29
CA HIS A 342 -42.17 -3.42 -14.63
C HIS A 342 -41.31 -2.34 -13.98
N ILE A 343 -41.17 -1.18 -14.62
CA ILE A 343 -40.41 -0.05 -14.07
C ILE A 343 -41.14 0.53 -12.85
N HIS A 344 -42.47 0.68 -12.89
CA HIS A 344 -43.23 1.15 -11.74
C HIS A 344 -43.27 0.14 -10.59
N GLU A 345 -43.20 -1.16 -10.89
CA GLU A 345 -43.03 -2.22 -9.88
C GLU A 345 -41.64 -2.15 -9.24
N ALA A 346 -40.59 -1.96 -10.02
CA ALA A 346 -39.22 -1.79 -9.51
C ALA A 346 -39.05 -0.51 -8.66
N LEU A 347 -39.87 0.52 -8.91
CA LEU A 347 -39.92 1.76 -8.14
C LEU A 347 -40.88 1.69 -6.93
N GLU A 348 -41.59 0.57 -6.72
CA GLU A 348 -42.61 0.38 -5.68
C GLU A 348 -43.83 1.34 -5.79
N LEU A 349 -44.05 1.95 -6.97
CA LEU A 349 -45.13 2.91 -7.24
C LEU A 349 -46.24 2.32 -8.12
N ARG A 350 -46.50 1.01 -7.96
CA ARG A 350 -47.45 0.27 -8.80
C ARG A 350 -48.89 0.74 -8.63
N ASP A 351 -49.31 1.07 -7.41
CA ASP A 351 -50.69 1.45 -7.14
C ASP A 351 -51.02 2.84 -7.70
N ASP A 352 -50.09 3.78 -7.60
CA ASP A 352 -50.20 5.10 -8.24
C ASP A 352 -50.36 4.97 -9.75
N PHE A 353 -49.53 4.14 -10.39
CA PHE A 353 -49.65 3.85 -11.82
C PHE A 353 -51.02 3.28 -12.18
N ARG A 354 -51.55 2.34 -11.38
CA ARG A 354 -52.86 1.73 -11.64
C ARG A 354 -53.99 2.75 -11.57
N LEU A 355 -53.93 3.68 -10.61
CA LEU A 355 -54.90 4.76 -10.47
C LEU A 355 -54.83 5.68 -11.69
N GLU A 356 -53.66 6.23 -11.99
CA GLU A 356 -53.44 7.13 -13.13
C GLU A 356 -53.89 6.47 -14.45
N TYR A 357 -53.48 5.22 -14.69
CA TYR A 357 -53.88 4.48 -15.88
C TYR A 357 -55.41 4.27 -15.95
N SER A 358 -56.05 3.93 -14.83
CA SER A 358 -57.50 3.72 -14.79
C SER A 358 -58.29 5.00 -15.09
N ASP A 359 -57.81 6.15 -14.61
CA ASP A 359 -58.43 7.45 -14.83
C ASP A 359 -58.25 7.91 -16.28
N VAL A 360 -57.05 7.74 -16.85
CA VAL A 360 -56.80 8.01 -18.28
C VAL A 360 -57.72 7.16 -19.16
N ARG A 361 -57.90 5.88 -18.84
CA ARG A 361 -58.83 5.00 -19.57
C ARG A 361 -60.29 5.42 -19.42
N ARG A 362 -60.70 5.88 -18.23
CA ARG A 362 -62.06 6.41 -18.00
C ARG A 362 -62.31 7.65 -18.87
N GLN A 363 -61.39 8.60 -18.88
CA GLN A 363 -61.47 9.81 -19.70
C GLN A 363 -61.50 9.47 -21.20
N GLN A 364 -60.65 8.55 -21.66
CA GLN A 364 -60.65 8.11 -23.06
C GLN A 364 -61.99 7.47 -23.47
N LYS A 365 -62.59 6.65 -22.59
CA LYS A 365 -63.92 6.07 -22.83
C LYS A 365 -64.98 7.17 -22.98
N GLU A 366 -64.98 8.16 -22.09
CA GLU A 366 -65.91 9.29 -22.14
C GLU A 366 -65.78 10.11 -23.43
N LEU A 367 -64.56 10.22 -23.99
CA LEU A 367 -64.33 10.91 -25.27
C LEU A 367 -64.80 10.10 -26.50
N LEU A 368 -64.80 8.76 -26.42
CA LEU A 368 -65.21 7.89 -27.53
C LEU A 368 -66.72 7.69 -27.61
N LEU A 369 -67.41 7.74 -26.47
CA LEU A 369 -68.87 7.65 -26.41
C LEU A 369 -69.46 9.06 -26.40
N PRO A 370 -69.96 9.60 -27.54
CA PRO A 370 -70.65 10.88 -27.51
C PRO A 370 -71.84 10.80 -26.54
N TYR A 371 -72.03 11.88 -25.79
CA TYR A 371 -73.10 12.21 -24.84
C TYR A 371 -74.54 11.98 -25.33
N LEU A 372 -74.72 11.57 -26.60
CA LEU A 372 -76.00 11.22 -27.22
C LEU A 372 -76.73 10.05 -26.53
N PHE A 373 -76.01 9.17 -25.82
CA PHE A 373 -76.66 8.08 -25.08
C PHE A 373 -77.25 8.51 -23.72
N HIS A 374 -76.95 9.71 -23.21
CA HIS A 374 -77.54 10.22 -21.96
C HIS A 374 -78.86 10.99 -22.16
N SER A 375 -79.15 11.46 -23.38
CA SER A 375 -80.41 12.17 -23.71
C SER A 375 -81.47 11.32 -24.41
N GLY A 376 -81.16 10.07 -24.77
CA GLY A 376 -82.04 9.16 -25.52
C GLY A 376 -83.14 8.44 -24.73
N ARG A 377 -83.46 8.84 -23.49
CA ARG A 377 -84.52 8.22 -22.67
C ARG A 377 -85.91 8.90 -22.77
N MET A 378 -86.13 9.76 -23.75
CA MET A 378 -87.35 10.59 -23.85
C MET A 378 -88.07 10.54 -25.20
N ILE A 379 -87.97 9.47 -26.00
CA ILE A 379 -88.87 9.28 -27.15
C ILE A 379 -89.18 7.79 -27.31
N TYR A 380 -90.21 7.30 -26.63
CA TYR A 380 -91.13 6.23 -27.06
C TYR A 380 -92.19 6.04 -25.96
N ARG A 381 -93.07 7.03 -25.80
CA ARG A 381 -94.45 6.79 -25.33
C ARG A 381 -95.34 6.82 -26.57
N GLY A 382 -95.34 5.70 -27.30
CA GLY A 382 -96.36 5.40 -28.29
C GLY A 382 -97.70 5.23 -27.59
N SER A 383 -98.68 5.99 -28.05
CA SER A 383 -100.09 5.87 -27.71
C SER A 383 -100.58 4.43 -27.83
N LEU A 384 -101.02 3.87 -26.71
CA LEU A 384 -102.07 2.86 -26.65
C LEU A 384 -103.07 3.31 -25.58
N LYS A 385 -104.11 4.00 -26.04
CA LYS A 385 -105.39 4.13 -25.35
C LYS A 385 -106.48 3.88 -26.39
N CYS A 386 -107.26 2.84 -26.09
CA CYS A 386 -108.60 2.47 -26.57
C CYS A 386 -108.87 2.46 -28.07
#